data_AF-A0A2E8RBP7-F1
#
_entry.id   AF-A0A2E8RBP7-F1
#
_cell.length_a   1.000
_cell.length_b   1.000
_cell.length_c   1.000
_cell.angle_alpha   90.00
_cell.angle_beta   90.00
_cell.angle_gamma   90.00
#
_symmetry.space_group_name_H-M   'P 1'
#
loop_
_entity.id
_entity.type
_entity.pdbx_description
1 polymer ?
#
loop_
_entity_poly.entity_id
_entity_poly.type
_entity_poly.pdbx_seq_one_letter_code
_entity_poly.pdbx_strand_id
1 'polypeptide(L)'
;MKLALEIGIYTLVKGIIKYYGRQYKSVRSTLLTEEGSEKMMMENNEETTTTTNAGVADRLPVLGTKQLALAKSKTSWAAWFWEAEVGYIHHDETVGVTWQLVDEGKVRCIRVWDDAYCYESLAMMRASMQLVDLEVELDPYVVVTPYTPRPVSEASQEVCGLEVA
;
A
#
# COMPACT_ATOMS: atom_id res chain seq x y z
N MET A 1 17.07 20.95 19.53
CA MET A 1 15.95 20.07 19.95
C MET A 1 14.93 19.74 18.85
N LYS A 2 15.07 20.20 17.59
CA LYS A 2 14.13 19.84 16.50
C LYS A 2 14.35 18.44 15.89
N LEU A 3 15.60 17.99 15.75
CA LEU A 3 15.94 16.68 15.15
C LEU A 3 15.38 15.45 15.89
N ALA A 4 15.11 15.54 17.20
CA ALA A 4 14.60 14.41 17.97
C ALA A 4 13.09 14.12 17.73
N LEU A 5 12.31 15.13 17.32
CA LEU A 5 10.88 14.95 17.03
C LEU A 5 10.65 14.28 15.67
N GLU A 6 11.45 14.64 14.67
CA GLU A 6 11.35 14.11 13.30
C GLU A 6 11.69 12.61 13.23
N ILE A 7 12.72 12.17 13.97
CA ILE A 7 13.08 10.75 14.08
C ILE A 7 11.98 9.94 14.79
N GLY A 8 11.32 10.54 15.79
CA GLY A 8 10.24 9.91 16.54
C GLY A 8 9.00 9.63 15.68
N ILE A 9 8.60 10.59 14.84
CA ILE A 9 7.44 10.45 13.95
C ILE A 9 7.70 9.40 12.86
N TYR A 10 8.88 9.42 12.24
CA TYR A 10 9.27 8.43 11.23
C TYR A 10 9.28 7.00 11.78
N THR A 11 9.71 6.82 13.03
CA THR A 11 9.72 5.51 13.70
C THR A 11 8.30 5.04 14.03
N LEU A 12 7.43 5.96 14.46
CA LEU A 12 6.03 5.65 14.77
C LEU A 12 5.24 5.26 13.52
N VAL A 13 5.44 5.97 12.40
CA VAL A 13 4.80 5.68 11.10
C VAL A 13 5.27 4.33 10.55
N LYS A 14 6.57 4.01 10.63
CA LYS A 14 7.11 2.69 10.27
C LYS A 14 6.54 1.57 11.15
N GLY A 15 6.41 1.83 12.46
CA GLY A 15 5.82 0.88 13.42
C GLY A 15 4.35 0.58 13.10
N ILE A 16 3.59 1.62 12.75
CA ILE A 16 2.19 1.52 12.34
C ILE A 16 2.07 0.70 11.04
N ILE A 17 2.85 1.01 10.00
CA ILE A 17 2.85 0.26 8.72
C ILE A 17 3.19 -1.22 8.95
N LYS A 18 4.22 -1.52 9.77
CA LYS A 18 4.64 -2.88 10.09
C LYS A 18 3.58 -3.64 10.91
N TYR A 19 2.89 -2.97 11.83
CA TYR A 19 1.81 -3.56 12.62
C TYR A 19 0.62 -3.97 11.75
N TYR A 20 0.20 -3.12 10.81
CA TYR A 20 -0.93 -3.44 9.93
C TYR A 20 -0.59 -4.50 8.86
N GLY A 21 0.64 -4.52 8.34
CA GLY A 21 1.11 -5.62 7.50
C GLY A 21 1.11 -6.99 8.23
N ARG A 22 1.32 -6.99 9.55
CA ARG A 22 1.26 -8.20 10.39
C ARG A 22 -0.18 -8.62 10.72
N GLN A 23 -1.05 -7.68 11.05
CA GLN A 23 -2.47 -7.95 11.35
C GLN A 23 -3.23 -8.48 10.11
N TYR A 24 -2.99 -7.93 8.91
CA TYR A 24 -3.65 -8.40 7.69
C TYR A 24 -3.21 -9.81 7.28
N LYS A 25 -1.93 -10.17 7.45
CA LYS A 25 -1.44 -11.55 7.27
C LYS A 25 -2.10 -12.54 8.25
N SER A 26 -2.37 -12.11 9.49
CA SER A 26 -3.04 -12.94 10.49
C SER A 26 -4.50 -13.24 10.11
N VAL A 27 -5.27 -12.22 9.69
CA VAL A 27 -6.67 -12.39 9.29
C VAL A 27 -6.79 -13.30 8.06
N ARG A 28 -5.88 -13.19 7.08
CA ARG A 28 -5.86 -14.08 5.90
C ARG A 28 -5.52 -15.53 6.27
N SER A 29 -4.64 -15.75 7.25
CA SER A 29 -4.34 -17.10 7.76
C SER A 29 -5.55 -17.74 8.46
N THR A 30 -6.34 -16.96 9.19
CA THR A 30 -7.53 -17.48 9.88
C THR A 30 -8.67 -17.79 8.91
N LEU A 31 -8.89 -16.95 7.90
CA LEU A 31 -9.89 -17.20 6.84
C LEU A 31 -9.56 -18.46 6.02
N LEU A 32 -8.28 -18.73 5.75
CA LEU A 32 -7.84 -19.94 5.05
C LEU A 32 -8.01 -21.23 5.88
N THR A 33 -8.17 -21.14 7.21
CA THR A 33 -8.45 -22.31 8.08
C THR A 33 -9.94 -22.58 8.32
N GLU A 34 -10.80 -21.57 8.17
CA GLU A 34 -12.27 -21.76 8.33
C GLU A 34 -12.96 -22.15 7.01
N GLU A 35 -12.40 -21.81 5.86
CA GLU A 35 -12.92 -22.24 4.55
C GLU A 35 -12.54 -23.70 4.18
N GLY A 36 -11.77 -24.38 5.03
CA GLY A 36 -11.24 -25.73 4.81
C GLY A 36 -12.21 -26.89 5.05
N SER A 37 -13.49 -26.68 5.38
CA SER A 37 -14.40 -27.79 5.70
C SER A 37 -15.77 -27.80 5.03
N GLU A 38 -16.07 -26.93 4.05
CA GLU A 38 -17.33 -27.07 3.30
C GLU A 38 -17.15 -26.99 1.78
N LYS A 39 -17.17 -28.18 1.19
CA LYS A 39 -17.75 -28.55 -0.12
C LYS A 39 -16.94 -28.23 -1.38
N MET A 40 -16.25 -29.28 -1.84
CA MET A 40 -16.13 -29.61 -3.26
C MET A 40 -17.51 -29.57 -3.94
N MET A 41 -17.64 -28.87 -5.08
CA MET A 41 -18.22 -29.34 -6.36
C MET A 41 -17.80 -28.40 -7.51
N MET A 42 -17.53 -29.02 -8.66
CA MET A 42 -17.16 -28.52 -10.00
C MET A 42 -18.08 -27.37 -10.51
N GLU A 43 -17.81 -26.53 -11.52
CA GLU A 43 -16.90 -26.52 -12.67
C GLU A 43 -16.99 -25.13 -13.37
N ASN A 44 -15.94 -24.79 -14.12
CA ASN A 44 -15.91 -23.97 -15.36
C ASN A 44 -16.05 -22.43 -15.34
N ASN A 45 -14.95 -21.80 -15.79
CA ASN A 45 -14.87 -20.72 -16.79
C ASN A 45 -15.47 -19.36 -16.37
N GLU A 46 -14.74 -18.27 -16.24
CA GLU A 46 -13.76 -17.71 -17.16
C GLU A 46 -12.73 -16.90 -16.38
N GLU A 47 -11.45 -17.11 -16.69
CA GLU A 47 -10.41 -16.13 -16.43
C GLU A 47 -10.70 -14.95 -17.38
N THR A 48 -11.57 -14.03 -16.96
CA THR A 48 -11.81 -12.80 -17.71
C THR A 48 -10.57 -11.93 -17.53
N THR A 49 -9.54 -12.18 -18.33
CA THR A 49 -8.58 -11.16 -18.71
C THR A 49 -9.35 -10.12 -19.52
N THR A 50 -10.16 -9.30 -18.84
CA THR A 50 -10.75 -8.11 -19.43
C THR A 50 -9.59 -7.17 -19.68
N THR A 51 -9.00 -7.31 -20.86
CA THR A 51 -8.19 -6.27 -21.49
C THR A 51 -9.17 -5.17 -21.90
N THR A 52 -9.76 -4.54 -20.90
CA THR A 52 -10.43 -3.25 -21.07
C THR A 52 -9.29 -2.25 -21.14
N ASN A 53 -9.28 -1.40 -22.18
CA ASN A 53 -8.50 -0.17 -22.26
C ASN A 53 -8.92 0.86 -21.17
N ALA A 54 -9.26 0.38 -19.98
CA ALA A 54 -9.62 1.18 -18.82
C ALA A 54 -8.33 1.63 -18.13
N GLY A 55 -8.26 2.92 -17.85
CA GLY A 55 -7.14 3.53 -17.16
C GLY A 55 -7.00 2.99 -15.74
N VAL A 56 -5.89 3.30 -15.08
CA VAL A 56 -5.70 2.95 -13.67
C VAL A 56 -6.75 3.63 -12.80
N ALA A 57 -7.19 4.84 -13.14
CA ALA A 57 -8.25 5.54 -12.42
C ALA A 57 -9.58 4.75 -12.42
N ASP A 58 -9.90 4.08 -13.52
CA ASP A 58 -11.14 3.28 -13.67
C ASP A 58 -11.11 1.96 -12.88
N ARG A 59 -9.90 1.49 -12.51
CA ARG A 59 -9.71 0.25 -11.73
C ARG A 59 -9.73 0.48 -10.23
N LEU A 60 -9.77 1.74 -9.78
CA LEU A 60 -9.75 2.05 -8.35
C LEU A 60 -11.06 1.63 -7.68
N PRO A 61 -10.99 0.93 -6.54
CA PRO A 61 -12.20 0.56 -5.81
C PRO A 61 -12.85 1.80 -5.18
N VAL A 62 -14.17 1.73 -5.01
CA VAL A 62 -14.90 2.73 -4.23
C VAL A 62 -14.57 2.53 -2.75
N LEU A 63 -14.10 3.58 -2.08
CA LEU A 63 -13.70 3.52 -0.68
C LEU A 63 -14.91 3.52 0.27
N GLY A 64 -14.96 2.55 1.18
CA GLY A 64 -15.91 2.51 2.28
C GLY A 64 -15.57 3.49 3.41
N THR A 65 -16.45 3.58 4.41
CA THR A 65 -16.31 4.51 5.55
C THR A 65 -15.01 4.29 6.34
N LYS A 66 -14.62 3.03 6.54
CA LYS A 66 -13.38 2.66 7.25
C LYS A 66 -12.15 3.12 6.49
N GLN A 67 -12.11 2.87 5.19
CA GLN A 67 -11.01 3.28 4.31
C GLN A 67 -10.90 4.81 4.24
N LEU A 68 -12.03 5.53 4.14
CA LEU A 68 -12.06 7.00 4.16
C LEU A 68 -11.60 7.56 5.51
N ALA A 69 -11.98 6.94 6.63
CA ALA A 69 -11.50 7.34 7.95
C ALA A 69 -9.98 7.14 8.07
N LEU A 70 -9.46 6.04 7.52
CA LEU A 70 -8.03 5.79 7.48
C LEU A 70 -7.30 6.81 6.60
N ALA A 71 -7.82 7.12 5.41
CA ALA A 71 -7.27 8.16 4.53
C ALA A 71 -7.20 9.52 5.25
N LYS A 72 -8.28 9.90 5.95
CA LYS A 72 -8.29 11.12 6.80
C LYS A 72 -7.21 11.11 7.88
N SER A 73 -6.88 9.96 8.47
CA SER A 73 -5.82 9.85 9.47
C SER A 73 -4.40 9.97 8.88
N LYS A 74 -4.26 9.94 7.55
CA LYS A 74 -2.99 9.98 6.82
C LYS A 74 -2.72 11.30 6.10
N THR A 75 -3.52 12.33 6.38
CA THR A 75 -3.31 13.67 5.82
C THR A 75 -1.96 14.27 6.20
N SER A 76 -1.39 13.95 7.37
CA SER A 76 -0.04 14.42 7.74
C SER A 76 1.07 13.87 6.83
N TRP A 77 0.96 12.61 6.42
CA TRP A 77 1.87 12.01 5.43
C TRP A 77 1.68 12.68 4.06
N ALA A 78 0.44 12.95 3.67
CA ALA A 78 0.16 13.62 2.40
C ALA A 78 0.65 15.08 2.40
N ALA A 79 0.43 15.81 3.50
CA ALA A 79 0.83 17.21 3.63
C ALA A 79 2.34 17.41 3.51
N TRP A 80 3.14 16.39 3.84
CA TRP A 80 4.59 16.44 3.71
C TRP A 80 5.06 16.67 2.26
N PHE A 81 4.26 16.35 1.23
CA PHE A 81 4.60 16.66 -0.16
C PHE A 81 4.71 18.17 -0.45
N TRP A 82 4.08 19.03 0.35
CA TRP A 82 4.23 20.48 0.24
C TRP A 82 5.62 20.98 0.64
N GLU A 83 6.35 20.18 1.43
CA GLU A 83 7.71 20.50 1.89
C GLU A 83 8.79 19.81 1.05
N ALA A 84 8.39 18.93 0.13
CA ALA A 84 9.30 18.16 -0.71
C ALA A 84 9.73 18.95 -1.96
N GLU A 85 10.93 18.65 -2.46
CA GLU A 85 11.44 19.27 -3.68
C GLU A 85 10.77 18.65 -4.92
N VAL A 86 10.46 19.48 -5.92
CA VAL A 86 9.95 19.02 -7.21
C VAL A 86 10.92 18.00 -7.81
N GLY A 87 10.39 16.87 -8.28
CA GLY A 87 11.15 15.71 -8.73
C GLY A 87 11.35 14.64 -7.66
N TYR A 88 10.99 14.89 -6.40
CA TYR A 88 11.05 13.87 -5.34
C TYR A 88 10.20 12.64 -5.69
N ILE A 89 10.76 11.46 -5.43
CA ILE A 89 10.10 10.17 -5.67
C ILE A 89 9.89 9.45 -4.33
N HIS A 90 8.62 9.21 -3.99
CA HIS A 90 8.23 8.37 -2.87
C HIS A 90 7.90 6.97 -3.36
N HIS A 91 8.68 5.99 -2.91
CA HIS A 91 8.46 4.59 -3.23
C HIS A 91 8.09 3.81 -1.96
N ASP A 92 6.91 3.18 -1.96
CA ASP A 92 6.45 2.33 -0.88
C ASP A 92 6.23 0.90 -1.38
N GLU A 93 7.21 0.03 -1.12
CA GLU A 93 7.15 -1.39 -1.45
C GLU A 93 6.12 -2.18 -0.65
N THR A 94 5.67 -1.65 0.50
CA THR A 94 4.72 -2.37 1.35
C THR A 94 3.32 -2.32 0.77
N VAL A 95 2.97 -1.24 0.09
CA VAL A 95 1.69 -1.03 -0.60
C VAL A 95 1.78 -1.09 -2.12
N GLY A 96 2.99 -1.22 -2.68
CA GLY A 96 3.22 -1.40 -4.11
C GLY A 96 3.07 -0.14 -4.97
N VAL A 97 3.01 1.05 -4.37
CA VAL A 97 2.75 2.32 -5.07
C VAL A 97 4.00 3.19 -5.13
N THR A 98 4.18 3.93 -6.23
CA THR A 98 5.26 4.92 -6.36
C THR A 98 4.72 6.25 -6.87
N TRP A 99 5.06 7.32 -6.16
CA TRP A 99 4.64 8.69 -6.40
C TRP A 99 5.84 9.56 -6.79
N GLN A 100 5.58 10.55 -7.63
CA GLN A 100 6.51 11.62 -7.97
C GLN A 100 5.85 12.97 -7.72
N LEU A 101 6.55 13.89 -7.05
CA LEU A 101 6.14 15.30 -7.02
C LEU A 101 6.56 15.93 -8.35
N VAL A 102 5.61 16.36 -9.17
CA VAL A 102 5.86 16.86 -10.53
C VAL A 102 5.83 18.38 -10.63
N ASP A 103 5.13 19.03 -9.70
CA ASP A 103 5.09 20.47 -9.52
C ASP A 103 4.68 20.78 -8.07
N GLU A 104 4.77 22.05 -7.67
CA GLU A 104 4.24 22.51 -6.40
C GLU A 104 2.74 22.17 -6.30
N GLY A 105 2.36 21.44 -5.24
CA GLY A 105 0.97 21.01 -5.04
C GLY A 105 0.48 19.91 -5.99
N LYS A 106 1.34 19.33 -6.84
CA LYS A 106 0.95 18.33 -7.84
C LYS A 106 1.79 17.06 -7.78
N VAL A 107 1.12 15.94 -7.53
CA VAL A 107 1.74 14.62 -7.46
C VAL A 107 1.21 13.71 -8.56
N ARG A 108 2.08 12.83 -9.05
CA ARG A 108 1.78 11.85 -10.08
C ARG A 108 2.10 10.46 -9.58
N CYS A 109 1.16 9.53 -9.74
CA CYS A 109 1.47 8.12 -9.57
C CYS A 109 2.18 7.63 -10.84
N ILE A 110 3.35 7.02 -10.68
CA ILE A 110 4.15 6.51 -11.81
C ILE A 110 4.18 4.97 -11.85
N ARG A 111 3.79 4.31 -10.75
CA ARG A 111 3.73 2.85 -10.70
C ARG A 111 2.74 2.34 -9.64
N VAL A 112 2.02 1.28 -9.99
CA VAL A 112 1.27 0.45 -9.05
C VAL A 112 1.52 -1.04 -9.36
N TRP A 113 1.55 -1.88 -8.34
CA TRP A 113 1.54 -3.33 -8.55
C TRP A 113 0.14 -3.82 -8.92
N ASP A 114 0.07 -4.82 -9.80
CA ASP A 114 -1.17 -5.43 -10.24
C ASP A 114 -1.72 -6.40 -9.18
N ASP A 115 -2.21 -5.83 -8.08
CA ASP A 115 -2.83 -6.55 -6.96
C ASP A 115 -3.92 -5.69 -6.33
N ALA A 116 -5.03 -6.32 -5.93
CA ALA A 116 -6.20 -5.64 -5.39
C ALA A 116 -5.85 -4.77 -4.15
N TYR A 117 -4.94 -5.23 -3.30
CA TYR A 117 -4.47 -4.48 -2.14
C TYR A 117 -3.72 -3.21 -2.54
N CYS A 118 -2.96 -3.26 -3.64
CA CYS A 118 -2.21 -2.12 -4.14
C CYS A 118 -3.16 -1.07 -4.75
N TYR A 119 -4.21 -1.50 -5.45
CA TYR A 119 -5.25 -0.60 -5.96
C TYR A 119 -6.09 0.04 -4.84
N GLU A 120 -6.46 -0.71 -3.79
CA GLU A 120 -7.16 -0.12 -2.62
C GLU A 120 -6.25 0.89 -1.90
N SER A 121 -4.97 0.54 -1.73
CA SER A 121 -3.98 1.44 -1.11
C SER A 121 -3.78 2.71 -1.93
N LEU A 122 -3.66 2.59 -3.25
CA LEU A 122 -3.59 3.74 -4.17
C LEU A 122 -4.82 4.65 -4.03
N ALA A 123 -6.02 4.08 -3.96
CA ALA A 123 -7.25 4.85 -3.77
C ALA A 123 -7.25 5.61 -2.43
N MET A 124 -6.82 4.97 -1.33
CA MET A 124 -6.73 5.62 0.00
C MET A 124 -5.64 6.70 0.04
N MET A 125 -4.48 6.47 -0.57
CA MET A 125 -3.41 7.47 -0.68
C MET A 125 -3.88 8.69 -1.48
N ARG A 126 -4.53 8.47 -2.63
CA ARG A 126 -5.16 9.52 -3.44
C ARG A 126 -6.15 10.33 -2.61
N ALA A 127 -7.04 9.67 -1.86
CA ALA A 127 -8.00 10.37 -1.00
C ALA A 127 -7.30 11.22 0.07
N SER A 128 -6.20 10.72 0.65
CA SER A 128 -5.41 11.46 1.64
C SER A 128 -4.76 12.71 1.06
N MET A 129 -4.24 12.61 -0.17
CA MET A 129 -3.63 13.71 -0.93
C MET A 129 -4.67 14.78 -1.30
N GLN A 130 -5.84 14.37 -1.78
CA GLN A 130 -6.93 15.30 -2.11
C GLN A 130 -7.46 16.06 -0.88
N LEU A 131 -7.38 15.47 0.32
CA LEU A 131 -7.78 16.13 1.57
C LEU A 131 -6.81 17.24 2.02
N VAL A 132 -5.61 17.30 1.44
CA VAL A 132 -4.59 18.33 1.70
C VAL A 132 -4.31 19.16 0.45
N ASP A 133 -5.30 19.24 -0.44
CA ASP A 133 -5.32 20.05 -1.65
C ASP A 133 -4.20 19.74 -2.66
N LEU A 134 -3.69 18.50 -2.66
CA LEU A 134 -2.79 18.03 -3.72
C LEU A 134 -3.59 17.60 -4.96
N GLU A 135 -3.17 18.09 -6.12
CA GLU A 135 -3.61 17.57 -7.41
C GLU A 135 -2.95 16.21 -7.66
N VAL A 136 -3.75 15.20 -8.01
CA VAL A 136 -3.29 13.83 -8.20
C VAL A 136 -3.48 13.38 -9.65
N GLU A 137 -2.37 13.13 -10.34
CA GLU A 137 -2.34 12.57 -11.69
C GLU A 137 -2.15 11.04 -11.65
N LEU A 138 -3.03 10.32 -12.36
CA LEU A 138 -2.93 8.87 -12.53
C LEU A 138 -2.68 8.54 -14.01
N ASP A 139 -3.74 8.55 -14.82
CA ASP A 139 -3.63 8.26 -16.25
C ASP A 139 -3.09 9.49 -17.02
N PRO A 140 -2.25 9.28 -18.06
CA PRO A 140 -1.74 8.03 -18.62
C PRO A 140 -0.40 7.57 -18.01
N TYR A 141 -0.04 8.05 -16.82
CA TYR A 141 1.33 7.98 -16.32
C TYR A 141 1.68 6.73 -15.52
N VAL A 142 0.67 6.02 -15.00
CA VAL A 142 0.90 4.88 -14.11
C VAL A 142 1.33 3.65 -14.92
N VAL A 143 2.51 3.12 -14.60
CA VAL A 143 2.93 1.80 -15.07
C VAL A 143 2.37 0.73 -14.12
N VAL A 144 1.49 -0.12 -14.63
CA VAL A 144 1.03 -1.31 -13.92
C VAL A 144 2.12 -2.38 -14.01
N THR A 145 2.67 -2.78 -12.87
CA THR A 145 3.74 -3.78 -12.79
C THR A 145 3.20 -5.07 -12.22
N PRO A 146 3.43 -6.24 -12.84
CA PRO A 146 2.99 -7.52 -12.30
C PRO A 146 3.47 -7.73 -10.86
N TYR A 147 2.56 -8.13 -9.97
CA TYR A 147 2.94 -8.43 -8.59
C TYR A 147 3.75 -9.73 -8.53
N THR A 148 5.00 -9.65 -8.10
CA THR A 148 5.85 -10.82 -7.83
C THR A 148 6.03 -10.94 -6.31
N PRO A 149 5.44 -11.94 -5.65
CA PRO A 149 5.64 -12.15 -4.22
C PRO A 149 7.12 -12.30 -3.93
N ARG A 150 7.67 -11.48 -3.02
CA ARG A 150 9.04 -11.72 -2.54
C ARG A 150 9.05 -13.07 -1.82
N PRO A 151 10.00 -13.97 -2.14
CA PRO A 151 10.18 -15.18 -1.35
C PRO A 151 10.42 -14.75 0.10
N VAL A 152 9.70 -15.36 1.02
CA VAL A 152 9.85 -15.10 2.44
C VAL A 152 11.27 -15.57 2.81
N SER A 153 12.22 -14.65 2.93
CA SER A 153 13.50 -14.99 3.52
C SER A 153 13.19 -15.45 4.94
N GLU A 154 13.45 -16.72 5.24
CA GLU A 154 13.33 -17.31 6.56
C GLU A 154 13.96 -16.33 7.54
N ALA A 155 13.12 -15.78 8.43
CA ALA A 155 13.59 -14.90 9.48
C ALA A 155 14.70 -15.65 10.21
N SER A 156 15.88 -15.03 10.28
CA SER A 156 17.05 -15.55 10.98
C SER A 156 16.60 -16.19 12.29
N GLN A 157 16.66 -17.53 12.36
CA GLN A 157 16.58 -18.22 13.62
C GLN A 157 17.76 -17.71 14.43
N GLU A 158 17.48 -16.80 15.34
CA GLU A 158 18.39 -16.43 16.40
C GLU A 158 18.60 -17.71 17.21
N VAL A 159 19.67 -18.43 16.89
CA VAL A 159 20.12 -19.59 17.66
C VAL A 159 20.44 -19.04 19.04
N CYS A 160 19.51 -19.24 19.98
CA CYS A 160 19.72 -18.98 21.39
C CYS A 160 20.72 -20.02 21.90
N GLY A 161 22.01 -19.76 21.67
CA GLY A 161 23.07 -20.39 22.40
C GLY A 161 23.08 -19.78 23.80
N LEU A 162 22.79 -20.59 24.81
CA LEU A 162 23.23 -20.27 26.15
C LEU A 162 23.73 -21.54 26.85
N GLU A 163 25.02 -21.45 27.14
CA GLU A 163 25.97 -22.38 27.72
C GLU A 163 25.53 -23.18 28.97
N VAL A 164 26.26 -24.28 29.13
CA VAL A 164 26.36 -25.24 30.24
C VAL A 164 26.63 -24.59 31.61
N ALA A 165 25.97 -25.09 32.65
CA ALA A 165 26.49 -25.14 34.02
C ALA A 165 26.03 -26.43 34.73
#